data_AF-A0A6I1GMC9-F1
#
_entry.id   AF-A0A6I1GMC9-F1
#
_cell.length_a   1.000
_cell.length_b   1.000
_cell.length_c   1.000
_cell.angle_alpha   90.00
_cell.angle_beta   90.00
_cell.angle_gamma   90.00
#
_symmetry.space_group_name_H-M   'P 1'
#
loop_
_entity.id
_entity.type
_entity.pdbx_description
1 polymer ?
#
loop_
_entity_poly.entity_id
_entity_poly.type
_entity_poly.pdbx_seq_one_letter_code
_entity_poly.pdbx_strand_id
1 'polypeptide(L)'
;MTRTAQEQQAYERFRAIAGDFVIPKQMIRNNSDDYRRQVFEEGVRPNQLWVARHEGYAAYVAIVSVGADERTVVAMPMDGDLDVQTRDSLIMLHDTPLGLPMVAWPALTTEIPVRLLAKPAGEFAESDMRIFVSGHPDGIRVQQGASPRFSMDEAIYDEMVAHIRRWHDMCAELPQLEPQKASAGVSLDRVAAMKELMRKMGMSLEDAAAVVDRTTPATDKQRRTLAGIGISLDDIPARTSTLPKDLLIEVEQPRWRAEADQYAARMEGDARLNLAQSAFALAARRTGHGRESWRGALMQAADGDTGRK
;
A
#
# COMPACT_ATOMS: atom_id res chain seq x y z
N MET A 1 -22.70 -32.68 19.80
CA MET A 1 -22.89 -31.26 20.19
C MET A 1 -24.05 -30.73 19.38
N THR A 2 -25.22 -30.60 20.00
CA THR A 2 -26.46 -30.18 19.35
C THR A 2 -26.40 -28.67 19.15
N ARG A 3 -26.40 -28.21 17.89
CA ARG A 3 -26.52 -26.78 17.57
C ARG A 3 -27.81 -26.24 18.19
N THR A 4 -27.77 -25.02 18.71
CA THR A 4 -28.95 -24.38 19.27
C THR A 4 -29.98 -24.12 18.16
N ALA A 5 -31.27 -24.12 18.50
CA ALA A 5 -32.34 -23.91 17.52
C ALA A 5 -32.18 -22.61 16.70
N GLN A 6 -31.56 -21.58 17.28
CA GLN A 6 -31.23 -20.33 16.59
C GLN A 6 -30.08 -20.47 15.58
N GLU A 7 -29.02 -21.22 15.90
CA GLU A 7 -27.92 -21.49 14.96
C GLU A 7 -28.38 -22.36 13.79
N GLN A 8 -29.32 -23.27 14.06
CA GLN A 8 -29.89 -24.14 13.03
C GLN A 8 -30.82 -23.36 12.11
N GLN A 9 -31.61 -22.43 12.66
CA GLN A 9 -32.44 -21.49 11.89
C GLN A 9 -31.60 -20.48 11.08
N ALA A 10 -30.48 -19.99 11.63
CA ALA A 10 -29.53 -19.13 10.92
C ALA A 10 -28.82 -19.87 9.78
N TYR A 11 -28.41 -21.13 10.02
CA TYR A 11 -27.78 -21.98 9.02
C TYR A 11 -28.77 -22.37 7.90
N GLU A 12 -30.03 -22.66 8.22
CA GLU A 12 -31.06 -22.92 7.21
C GLU A 12 -31.45 -21.67 6.41
N ARG A 13 -31.50 -20.49 7.05
CA ARG A 13 -31.65 -19.21 6.33
C ARG A 13 -30.48 -18.94 5.41
N PHE A 14 -29.24 -19.12 5.89
CA PHE A 14 -28.04 -18.95 5.07
C PHE A 14 -28.02 -19.94 3.90
N ARG A 15 -28.44 -21.20 4.11
CA ARG A 15 -28.51 -22.22 3.07
C ARG A 15 -29.64 -21.97 2.06
N ALA A 16 -30.77 -21.42 2.50
CA ALA A 16 -31.86 -21.00 1.63
C ALA A 16 -31.47 -19.79 0.77
N ILE A 17 -30.71 -18.84 1.33
CA ILE A 17 -30.17 -17.67 0.61
C ILE A 17 -29.04 -18.10 -0.34
N ALA A 18 -28.15 -18.99 0.09
CA ALA A 18 -27.02 -19.47 -0.70
C ALA A 18 -27.43 -20.41 -1.84
N GLY A 19 -28.59 -21.06 -1.75
CA GLY A 19 -29.16 -21.87 -2.83
C GLY A 19 -29.54 -21.06 -4.08
N ASP A 20 -29.90 -19.78 -3.89
CA ASP A 20 -30.33 -18.85 -4.93
C ASP A 20 -29.34 -17.68 -5.15
N PHE A 21 -28.20 -17.66 -4.46
CA PHE A 21 -27.20 -16.59 -4.61
C PHE A 21 -26.45 -16.75 -5.93
N VAL A 22 -26.99 -16.14 -6.98
CA VAL A 22 -26.31 -16.01 -8.27
C VAL A 22 -25.23 -14.93 -8.13
N ILE A 23 -23.96 -15.36 -8.13
CA ILE A 23 -22.83 -14.42 -8.19
C ILE A 23 -22.98 -13.57 -9.47
N PRO A 24 -23.05 -12.24 -9.35
CA PRO A 24 -23.20 -11.38 -10.52
C PRO A 24 -22.07 -11.60 -11.54
N LYS A 25 -22.42 -11.57 -12.83
CA LYS A 25 -21.45 -11.74 -13.93
C LYS A 25 -20.31 -10.73 -13.86
N GLN A 26 -20.59 -9.54 -13.37
CA GLN A 26 -19.62 -8.47 -13.15
C GLN A 26 -18.54 -8.90 -12.15
N MET A 27 -18.91 -9.49 -11.01
CA MET A 27 -17.94 -10.01 -10.04
C MET A 27 -17.10 -11.13 -10.63
N ILE A 28 -17.69 -12.04 -11.40
CA ILE A 28 -16.95 -13.13 -12.07
C ILE A 28 -15.92 -12.54 -13.04
N ARG A 29 -16.34 -11.62 -13.90
CA ARG A 29 -15.47 -10.94 -14.87
C ARG A 29 -14.32 -10.21 -14.17
N ASN A 30 -14.64 -9.39 -13.16
CA ASN A 30 -13.65 -8.56 -12.47
C ASN A 30 -12.72 -9.39 -11.56
N ASN A 31 -13.08 -10.64 -11.26
CA ASN A 31 -12.22 -11.59 -10.54
C ASN A 31 -11.28 -12.37 -11.46
N SER A 32 -11.41 -12.26 -12.79
CA SER A 32 -10.54 -12.96 -13.73
C SER A 32 -9.09 -12.46 -13.66
N ASP A 33 -8.13 -13.36 -13.86
CA ASP A 33 -6.71 -13.01 -13.85
C ASP A 33 -6.33 -12.07 -14.99
N ASP A 34 -6.99 -12.20 -16.15
CA ASP A 34 -6.77 -11.31 -17.29
C ASP A 34 -7.18 -9.87 -16.97
N TYR A 35 -8.36 -9.67 -16.38
CA TYR A 35 -8.80 -8.35 -15.93
C TYR A 35 -7.83 -7.76 -14.90
N ARG A 36 -7.42 -8.56 -13.90
CA ARG A 36 -6.49 -8.10 -12.86
C ARG A 36 -5.14 -7.72 -13.45
N ARG A 37 -4.59 -8.55 -14.34
CA ARG A 37 -3.33 -8.28 -15.03
C ARG A 37 -3.41 -7.00 -15.85
N GLN A 38 -4.48 -6.82 -16.61
CA GLN A 38 -4.70 -5.61 -17.40
C GLN A 38 -4.73 -4.37 -16.50
N VAL A 39 -5.53 -4.37 -15.43
CA VAL A 39 -5.62 -3.21 -14.53
C VAL A 39 -4.30 -2.95 -13.81
N PHE A 40 -3.57 -3.99 -13.40
CA PHE A 40 -2.25 -3.80 -12.81
C PHE A 40 -1.26 -3.17 -13.80
N GLU A 41 -1.30 -3.54 -15.08
CA GLU A 41 -0.45 -2.95 -16.11
C GLU A 41 -0.79 -1.50 -16.42
N GLU A 42 -2.08 -1.19 -16.59
CA GLU A 42 -2.59 0.16 -16.85
C GLU A 42 -2.39 1.11 -15.65
N GLY A 43 -2.34 0.56 -14.44
CA GLY A 43 -2.19 1.32 -13.20
C GLY A 43 -3.52 1.83 -12.63
N VAL A 44 -3.39 2.51 -11.49
CA VAL A 44 -4.54 3.05 -10.76
C VAL A 44 -5.01 4.34 -11.43
N ARG A 45 -6.33 4.48 -11.62
CA ARG A 45 -6.96 5.65 -12.25
C ARG A 45 -8.29 5.99 -11.58
N PRO A 46 -8.84 7.20 -11.79
CA PRO A 46 -10.16 7.58 -11.32
C PRO A 46 -11.25 6.59 -11.77
N ASN A 47 -12.35 6.56 -11.01
CA ASN A 47 -13.54 5.75 -11.23
C ASN A 47 -13.38 4.23 -11.00
N GLN A 48 -12.17 3.75 -10.75
CA GLN A 48 -11.98 2.34 -10.40
C GLN A 48 -12.50 2.03 -9.00
N LEU A 49 -13.12 0.86 -8.85
CA LEU A 49 -13.39 0.24 -7.56
C LEU A 49 -12.26 -0.71 -7.21
N TRP A 50 -11.77 -0.64 -5.98
CA TRP A 50 -10.71 -1.50 -5.46
C TRP A 50 -11.10 -2.05 -4.10
N VAL A 51 -10.58 -3.23 -3.76
CA VAL A 51 -10.47 -3.69 -2.38
C VAL A 51 -9.16 -3.16 -1.82
N ALA A 52 -9.24 -2.30 -0.82
CA ALA A 52 -8.10 -1.88 -0.01
C ALA A 52 -7.95 -2.81 1.20
N ARG A 53 -6.71 -3.11 1.61
CA ARG A 53 -6.44 -4.04 2.71
C ARG A 53 -5.21 -3.64 3.52
N HIS A 54 -5.30 -3.72 4.84
CA HIS A 54 -4.19 -3.57 5.78
C HIS A 54 -4.51 -4.24 7.12
N GLU A 55 -3.53 -4.91 7.75
CA GLU A 55 -3.65 -5.50 9.10
C GLU A 55 -4.94 -6.31 9.34
N GLY A 56 -5.35 -7.10 8.35
CA GLY A 56 -6.55 -7.94 8.44
C GLY A 56 -7.87 -7.22 8.14
N TYR A 57 -7.90 -5.89 8.10
CA TYR A 57 -9.06 -5.11 7.66
C TYR A 57 -9.06 -4.95 6.14
N ALA A 58 -10.24 -5.08 5.52
CA ALA A 58 -10.44 -4.85 4.10
C ALA A 58 -11.75 -4.11 3.86
N ALA A 59 -11.72 -3.14 2.95
CA ALA A 59 -12.89 -2.36 2.55
C ALA A 59 -12.87 -2.10 1.05
N TYR A 60 -14.04 -1.87 0.47
CA TYR A 60 -14.11 -1.35 -0.89
C TYR A 60 -13.82 0.16 -0.88
N VAL A 61 -13.09 0.62 -1.89
CA VAL A 61 -12.83 2.04 -2.11
C VAL A 61 -12.99 2.38 -3.59
N ALA A 62 -13.67 3.49 -3.88
CA ALA A 62 -13.70 4.08 -5.21
C ALA A 62 -12.59 5.13 -5.33
N ILE A 63 -11.82 5.06 -6.41
CA ILE A 63 -10.76 6.03 -6.68
C ILE A 63 -11.38 7.30 -7.26
N VAL A 64 -11.28 8.41 -6.53
CA VAL A 64 -11.76 9.73 -6.95
C VAL A 64 -10.72 10.40 -7.84
N SER A 65 -9.45 10.37 -7.41
CA SER A 65 -8.32 10.88 -8.19
C SER A 65 -7.02 10.20 -7.81
N VAL A 66 -6.02 10.30 -8.70
CA VAL A 66 -4.63 10.00 -8.35
C VAL A 66 -4.02 11.22 -7.66
N GLY A 67 -3.24 11.00 -6.60
CA GLY A 67 -2.59 12.06 -5.84
C GLY A 67 -1.52 12.81 -6.64
N ALA A 68 -1.06 13.94 -6.10
CA ALA A 68 0.10 14.65 -6.65
C ALA A 68 1.40 13.85 -6.43
N ASP A 69 1.47 13.09 -5.34
CA ASP A 69 2.41 11.98 -5.19
C ASP A 69 1.79 10.74 -5.86
N GLU A 70 2.45 10.16 -6.87
CA GLU A 70 1.95 8.99 -7.59
C GLU A 70 1.86 7.70 -6.75
N ARG A 71 2.27 7.78 -5.48
CA ARG A 71 2.15 6.71 -4.48
C ARG A 71 0.89 6.87 -3.62
N THR A 72 0.08 7.90 -3.85
CA THR A 72 -1.16 8.15 -3.15
C THR A 72 -2.34 8.30 -4.12
N VAL A 73 -3.54 8.07 -3.60
CA VAL A 73 -4.81 8.26 -4.28
C VAL A 73 -5.82 8.89 -3.34
N VAL A 74 -6.72 9.69 -3.87
CA VAL A 74 -7.92 10.11 -3.14
C VAL A 74 -8.98 9.05 -3.33
N ALA A 75 -9.41 8.43 -2.23
CA ALA A 75 -10.28 7.28 -2.22
C ALA A 75 -11.52 7.54 -1.35
N MET A 76 -12.68 7.15 -1.88
CA MET A 76 -13.96 7.19 -1.18
C MET A 76 -14.30 5.78 -0.69
N PRO A 77 -14.55 5.58 0.60
CA PRO A 77 -14.94 4.28 1.12
C PRO A 77 -16.33 3.87 0.61
N MET A 78 -16.48 2.57 0.38
CA MET A 78 -17.74 1.95 -0.03
C MET A 78 -17.91 0.59 0.64
N ASP A 79 -19.16 0.13 0.73
CA ASP A 79 -19.51 -1.21 1.19
C ASP A 79 -20.64 -1.80 0.32
N GLY A 80 -20.71 -3.13 0.26
CA GLY A 80 -21.81 -3.86 -0.38
C GLY A 80 -22.93 -4.21 0.60
N ASP A 81 -22.68 -4.10 1.90
CA ASP A 81 -23.71 -4.22 2.93
C ASP A 81 -24.49 -2.92 3.04
N LEU A 82 -25.80 -2.97 2.81
CA LEU A 82 -26.66 -1.79 2.93
C LEU A 82 -27.08 -1.52 4.37
N ASP A 83 -26.91 -2.47 5.29
CA ASP A 83 -27.32 -2.29 6.68
C ASP A 83 -26.39 -1.32 7.42
N VAL A 84 -25.15 -1.14 6.94
CA VAL A 84 -24.17 -0.17 7.49
C VAL A 84 -24.36 1.26 6.99
N GLN A 85 -25.41 1.54 6.20
CA GLN A 85 -25.68 2.86 5.67
C GLN A 85 -25.88 3.92 6.76
N THR A 86 -25.51 5.16 6.45
CA THR A 86 -25.68 6.32 7.33
C THR A 86 -26.42 7.45 6.60
N ARG A 87 -26.90 8.44 7.35
CA ARG A 87 -27.66 9.58 6.77
C ARG A 87 -26.86 10.41 5.78
N ASP A 88 -25.55 10.40 5.88
CA ASP A 88 -24.60 11.09 4.99
C ASP A 88 -24.04 10.18 3.89
N SER A 89 -24.44 8.92 3.87
CA SER A 89 -24.07 7.96 2.83
C SER A 89 -24.94 8.10 1.58
N LEU A 90 -24.40 7.67 0.44
CA LEU A 90 -25.08 7.57 -0.85
C LEU A 90 -25.15 6.12 -1.29
N ILE A 91 -26.31 5.69 -1.78
CA ILE A 91 -26.57 4.30 -2.16
C ILE A 91 -26.85 4.22 -3.65
N MET A 92 -26.09 3.36 -4.34
CA MET A 92 -26.35 2.99 -5.73
C MET A 92 -26.91 1.58 -5.78
N LEU A 93 -28.14 1.44 -6.29
CA LEU A 93 -28.85 0.17 -6.28
C LEU A 93 -28.54 -0.71 -7.51
N HIS A 94 -28.14 -0.10 -8.62
CA HIS A 94 -27.99 -0.76 -9.92
C HIS A 94 -26.73 -0.28 -10.64
N ASP A 95 -26.33 -1.00 -11.69
CA ASP A 95 -25.17 -0.67 -12.54
C ASP A 95 -23.83 -0.51 -11.80
N THR A 96 -23.73 -1.02 -10.58
CA THR A 96 -22.46 -0.98 -9.85
C THR A 96 -21.44 -1.91 -10.50
N PRO A 97 -20.13 -1.67 -10.27
CA PRO A 97 -19.07 -2.51 -10.80
C PRO A 97 -19.15 -3.96 -10.30
N LEU A 98 -19.79 -4.20 -9.16
CA LEU A 98 -20.03 -5.53 -8.60
C LEU A 98 -21.36 -6.15 -9.05
N GLY A 99 -22.25 -5.38 -9.68
CA GLY A 99 -23.62 -5.85 -9.97
C GLY A 99 -24.47 -6.07 -8.71
N LEU A 100 -24.07 -5.51 -7.57
CA LEU A 100 -24.78 -5.51 -6.29
C LEU A 100 -24.95 -4.07 -5.80
N PRO A 101 -26.00 -3.74 -5.03
CA PRO A 101 -26.10 -2.45 -4.38
C PRO A 101 -24.84 -2.11 -3.58
N MET A 102 -24.44 -0.84 -3.59
CA MET A 102 -23.30 -0.36 -2.83
C MET A 102 -23.65 0.94 -2.10
N VAL A 103 -23.17 1.07 -0.88
CA VAL A 103 -23.17 2.30 -0.10
C VAL A 103 -21.80 2.98 -0.23
N ALA A 104 -21.79 4.30 -0.29
CA ALA A 104 -20.60 5.13 -0.36
C ALA A 104 -20.67 6.24 0.69
N TRP A 105 -19.53 6.65 1.23
CA TRP A 105 -19.46 7.78 2.18
C TRP A 105 -18.59 8.91 1.63
N PRO A 106 -19.16 9.83 0.83
CA PRO A 106 -18.40 10.95 0.25
C PRO A 106 -17.68 11.81 1.28
N ALA A 107 -18.29 12.01 2.46
CA ALA A 107 -17.71 12.81 3.55
C ALA A 107 -16.43 12.19 4.15
N LEU A 108 -16.18 10.90 3.92
CA LEU A 108 -14.99 10.17 4.37
C LEU A 108 -13.92 10.02 3.27
N THR A 109 -14.11 10.68 2.13
CA THR A 109 -13.12 10.68 1.05
C THR A 109 -11.80 11.25 1.55
N THR A 110 -10.73 10.47 1.43
CA THR A 110 -9.41 10.85 1.95
C THR A 110 -8.28 10.34 1.05
N GLU A 111 -7.10 10.92 1.21
CA GLU A 111 -5.89 10.43 0.57
C GLU A 111 -5.36 9.19 1.30
N ILE A 112 -5.04 8.14 0.55
CA ILE A 112 -4.44 6.90 1.07
C ILE A 112 -3.28 6.43 0.17
N PRO A 113 -2.32 5.64 0.68
CA PRO A 113 -1.27 5.06 -0.14
C PRO A 113 -1.81 4.02 -1.14
N VAL A 114 -1.32 4.05 -2.39
CA VAL A 114 -1.68 3.07 -3.43
C VAL A 114 -1.29 1.65 -3.06
N ARG A 115 -0.27 1.47 -2.20
CA ARG A 115 0.15 0.16 -1.66
C ARG A 115 -0.98 -0.59 -0.94
N LEU A 116 -2.00 0.13 -0.46
CA LEU A 116 -3.16 -0.45 0.23
C LEU A 116 -4.15 -1.13 -0.73
N LEU A 117 -4.14 -0.78 -2.01
CA LEU A 117 -5.02 -1.36 -3.01
C LEU A 117 -4.56 -2.79 -3.33
N ALA A 118 -5.37 -3.78 -2.97
CA ALA A 118 -5.01 -5.19 -3.07
C ALA A 118 -5.61 -5.86 -4.31
N LYS A 119 -6.82 -5.48 -4.69
CA LYS A 119 -7.54 -6.15 -5.78
C LYS A 119 -8.46 -5.18 -6.51
N PRO A 120 -8.35 -5.04 -7.85
CA PRO A 120 -9.31 -4.27 -8.61
C PRO A 120 -10.65 -5.00 -8.65
N ALA A 121 -11.74 -4.26 -8.48
CA ALA A 121 -13.08 -4.78 -8.30
C ALA A 121 -14.08 -4.25 -9.36
N GLY A 122 -13.61 -3.42 -10.29
CA GLY A 122 -14.39 -2.93 -11.43
C GLY A 122 -14.17 -1.43 -11.64
N GLU A 123 -15.04 -0.81 -12.43
CA GLU A 123 -15.00 0.63 -12.71
C GLU A 123 -16.43 1.16 -12.82
N PHE A 124 -16.66 2.33 -12.23
CA PHE A 124 -17.91 3.07 -12.35
C PHE A 124 -17.90 3.92 -13.62
N ALA A 125 -19.08 4.25 -14.15
CA ALA A 125 -19.18 5.29 -15.15
C ALA A 125 -18.79 6.65 -14.56
N GLU A 126 -18.14 7.51 -15.34
CA GLU A 126 -17.74 8.85 -14.89
C GLU A 126 -18.95 9.70 -14.46
N SER A 127 -20.11 9.52 -15.08
CA SER A 127 -21.36 10.18 -14.66
C SER A 127 -21.77 9.79 -13.25
N ASP A 128 -21.61 8.51 -12.90
CA ASP A 128 -22.00 7.97 -11.61
C ASP A 128 -21.03 8.44 -10.52
N MET A 129 -19.73 8.44 -10.80
CA MET A 129 -18.72 8.97 -9.88
C MET A 129 -18.89 10.46 -9.61
N ARG A 130 -19.30 11.25 -10.60
CA ARG A 130 -19.60 12.68 -10.39
C ARG A 130 -20.72 12.89 -9.38
N ILE A 131 -21.74 12.01 -9.36
CA ILE A 131 -22.82 12.08 -8.37
C ILE A 131 -22.25 11.84 -6.97
N PHE A 132 -21.47 10.76 -6.79
CA PHE A 132 -20.83 10.47 -5.51
C PHE A 132 -19.92 11.59 -5.02
N VAL A 133 -19.04 12.10 -5.89
CA VAL A 133 -18.10 13.18 -5.56
C VAL A 133 -18.85 14.48 -5.23
N SER A 134 -19.98 14.75 -5.88
CA SER A 134 -20.78 15.92 -5.56
C SER A 134 -21.45 15.80 -4.19
N GLY A 135 -21.67 14.59 -3.68
CA GLY A 135 -22.40 14.35 -2.43
C GLY A 135 -23.92 14.57 -2.54
N HIS A 136 -24.45 14.81 -3.74
CA HIS A 136 -25.87 15.11 -3.95
C HIS A 136 -26.54 13.96 -4.72
N PRO A 137 -27.46 13.19 -4.11
CA PRO A 137 -28.17 12.11 -4.79
C PRO A 137 -29.06 12.68 -5.91
N ASP A 138 -29.17 11.94 -7.03
CA ASP A 138 -30.08 12.28 -8.12
C ASP A 138 -31.52 11.77 -7.89
N GLY A 139 -31.70 10.94 -6.86
CA GLY A 139 -32.99 10.35 -6.49
C GLY A 139 -33.47 9.25 -7.45
N ILE A 140 -32.71 8.95 -8.50
CA ILE A 140 -33.06 7.98 -9.55
C ILE A 140 -32.10 6.79 -9.47
N ARG A 141 -30.81 7.03 -9.70
CA ARG A 141 -29.75 6.00 -9.68
C ARG A 141 -29.08 5.94 -8.31
N VAL A 142 -28.91 7.10 -7.67
CA VAL A 142 -28.26 7.25 -6.38
C VAL A 142 -29.23 7.86 -5.39
N GLN A 143 -29.40 7.19 -4.27
CA GLN A 143 -30.31 7.56 -3.19
C GLN A 143 -29.54 7.98 -1.95
N GLN A 144 -30.15 8.81 -1.11
CA GLN A 144 -29.60 9.11 0.21
C GLN A 144 -29.76 7.88 1.11
N GLY A 145 -28.73 7.56 1.89
CA GLY A 145 -28.82 6.55 2.94
C GLY A 145 -29.69 6.98 4.12
N ALA A 146 -30.09 6.00 4.91
CA ALA A 146 -30.84 6.17 6.15
C ALA A 146 -29.93 6.06 7.38
N SER A 147 -30.47 6.37 8.56
CA SER A 147 -29.78 6.03 9.81
C SER A 147 -29.61 4.51 9.94
N PRO A 148 -28.51 4.04 10.55
CA PRO A 148 -28.33 2.64 10.89
C PRO A 148 -29.52 2.14 11.74
N ARG A 149 -29.92 0.89 11.53
CA ARG A 149 -31.10 0.33 12.20
C ARG A 149 -30.77 -0.22 13.57
N PHE A 150 -29.55 -0.71 13.75
CA PHE A 150 -29.08 -1.33 14.98
C PHE A 150 -27.76 -0.69 15.44
N SER A 151 -27.48 -0.76 16.75
CA SER A 151 -26.21 -0.25 17.32
C SER A 151 -24.98 -1.00 16.82
N MET A 152 -25.14 -2.23 16.34
CA MET A 152 -24.04 -3.00 15.74
C MET A 152 -23.59 -2.38 14.42
N ASP A 153 -24.53 -1.88 13.62
CA ASP A 153 -24.26 -1.23 12.34
C ASP A 153 -23.46 0.07 12.55
N GLU A 154 -23.78 0.81 13.61
CA GLU A 154 -23.04 2.02 14.02
C GLU A 154 -21.60 1.70 14.44
N ALA A 155 -21.38 0.59 15.17
CA ALA A 155 -20.05 0.15 15.54
C ALA A 155 -19.20 -0.27 14.33
N ILE A 156 -19.79 -0.91 13.32
CA ILE A 156 -19.10 -1.27 12.06
C ILE A 156 -18.69 0.01 11.31
N TYR A 157 -19.58 1.00 11.25
CA TYR A 157 -19.27 2.30 10.66
C TYR A 157 -18.12 3.02 11.39
N ASP A 158 -18.15 3.07 12.73
CA ASP A 158 -17.08 3.69 13.53
C ASP A 158 -15.73 2.99 13.35
N GLU A 159 -15.73 1.65 13.28
CA GLU A 159 -14.54 0.87 13.00
C GLU A 159 -13.97 1.19 11.61
N MET A 160 -14.83 1.24 10.59
CA MET A 160 -14.44 1.66 9.24
C MET A 160 -13.82 3.06 9.22
N VAL A 161 -14.45 4.04 9.88
CA VAL A 161 -13.92 5.41 10.00
C VAL A 161 -12.53 5.41 10.63
N ALA A 162 -12.33 4.63 11.70
CA ALA A 162 -11.03 4.52 12.35
C ALA A 162 -9.97 3.91 11.42
N HIS A 163 -10.32 2.89 10.64
CA HIS A 163 -9.39 2.28 9.67
C HIS A 163 -9.02 3.23 8.53
N ILE A 164 -9.98 3.97 7.98
CA ILE A 164 -9.74 4.95 6.91
C ILE A 164 -8.80 6.05 7.39
N ARG A 165 -8.96 6.54 8.63
CA ARG A 165 -8.05 7.52 9.23
C ARG A 165 -6.63 6.97 9.35
N ARG A 166 -6.47 5.75 9.86
CA ARG A 166 -5.14 5.11 9.93
C ARG A 166 -4.51 4.97 8.54
N TRP A 167 -5.29 4.58 7.53
CA TRP A 167 -4.79 4.52 6.15
C TRP A 167 -4.32 5.87 5.62
N HIS A 168 -4.99 6.96 6.00
CA HIS A 168 -4.53 8.31 5.66
C HIS A 168 -3.20 8.64 6.35
N ASP A 169 -3.06 8.35 7.64
CA ASP A 169 -1.85 8.62 8.41
C ASP A 169 -0.61 7.93 7.80
N MET A 170 -0.78 6.76 7.19
CA MET A 170 0.30 6.05 6.47
C MET A 170 0.90 6.83 5.30
N CYS A 171 0.21 7.86 4.76
CA CYS A 171 0.79 8.72 3.73
C CYS A 171 2.05 9.44 4.24
N ALA A 172 2.07 9.82 5.53
CA ALA A 172 3.22 10.49 6.14
C ALA A 172 4.41 9.55 6.37
N GLU A 173 4.19 8.24 6.33
CA GLU A 173 5.21 7.21 6.52
C GLU A 173 5.95 6.84 5.22
N LEU A 174 5.43 7.30 4.06
CA LEU A 174 6.06 7.04 2.77
C LEU A 174 7.46 7.66 2.71
N PRO A 175 8.46 6.95 2.14
CA PRO A 175 9.80 7.51 1.96
C PRO A 175 9.76 8.84 1.19
N GLN A 176 10.64 9.79 1.53
CA GLN A 176 10.70 11.06 0.78
C GLN A 176 11.24 10.82 -0.64
N LEU A 177 10.54 11.35 -1.66
CA LEU A 177 10.94 11.19 -3.07
C LEU A 177 12.08 12.11 -3.49
N GLU A 178 12.17 13.29 -2.88
CA GLU A 178 13.24 14.23 -3.15
C GLU A 178 14.36 14.05 -2.12
N PRO A 179 15.62 13.93 -2.55
CA PRO A 179 16.73 13.88 -1.61
C PRO A 179 16.79 15.24 -0.90
N GLN A 180 16.57 15.26 0.43
CA GLN A 180 17.07 16.37 1.24
C GLN A 180 18.54 16.52 0.90
N LYS A 181 18.92 17.63 0.25
CA LYS A 181 20.27 17.94 -0.28
C LYS A 181 21.35 17.13 0.42
N ALA A 182 21.56 15.90 -0.03
CA ALA A 182 22.64 15.08 0.44
C ALA A 182 23.86 15.79 -0.15
N SER A 183 24.77 16.24 0.69
CA SER A 183 26.04 16.75 0.21
C SER A 183 26.64 15.64 -0.65
N ALA A 184 26.60 15.81 -1.96
CA ALA A 184 27.09 14.85 -2.95
C ALA A 184 28.62 14.86 -2.98
N GLY A 185 29.24 14.75 -1.81
CA GLY A 185 30.66 14.61 -1.61
C GLY A 185 30.89 13.42 -0.68
N VAL A 186 31.82 12.55 -1.06
CA VAL A 186 32.41 11.61 -0.10
C VAL A 186 32.99 12.47 1.02
N SER A 187 32.29 12.57 2.16
CA SER A 187 32.81 13.29 3.32
C SER A 187 34.18 12.69 3.66
N LEU A 188 35.19 13.53 3.82
CA LEU A 188 36.53 13.10 4.23
C LEU A 188 36.46 12.28 5.54
N ASP A 189 35.50 12.60 6.40
CA ASP A 189 35.22 11.89 7.64
C ASP A 189 34.70 10.47 7.39
N ARG A 190 33.93 10.26 6.31
CA ARG A 190 33.45 8.91 5.92
C ARG A 190 34.62 8.01 5.53
N VAL A 191 35.55 8.50 4.72
CA VAL A 191 36.75 7.74 4.31
C VAL A 191 37.67 7.50 5.50
N ALA A 192 37.84 8.51 6.34
CA ALA A 192 38.64 8.40 7.56
C ALA A 192 38.04 7.37 8.54
N ALA A 193 36.72 7.37 8.72
CA ALA A 193 36.02 6.41 9.58
C ALA A 193 36.17 4.97 9.09
N MET A 194 35.94 4.73 7.79
CA MET A 194 36.12 3.39 7.21
C MET A 194 37.56 2.90 7.35
N LYS A 195 38.54 3.75 7.05
CA LYS A 195 39.97 3.41 7.21
C LYS A 195 40.30 3.08 8.66
N GLU A 196 39.77 3.84 9.61
CA GLU A 196 40.08 3.63 11.02
C GLU A 196 39.45 2.33 11.55
N LEU A 197 38.22 2.02 11.16
CA LEU A 197 37.58 0.74 11.49
C LEU A 197 38.35 -0.45 10.90
N MET A 198 38.74 -0.38 9.63
CA MET A 198 39.56 -1.43 9.00
C MET A 198 40.90 -1.60 9.74
N ARG A 199 41.57 -0.50 10.06
CA ARG A 199 42.91 -0.51 10.68
C ARG A 199 42.90 -0.96 12.13
N LYS A 200 41.98 -0.45 12.94
CA LYS A 200 41.94 -0.71 14.40
C LYS A 200 41.16 -1.95 14.76
N MET A 201 40.21 -2.35 13.92
CA MET A 201 39.33 -3.48 14.21
C MET A 201 39.51 -4.65 13.24
N GLY A 202 40.38 -4.55 12.24
CA GLY A 202 40.59 -5.60 11.25
C GLY A 202 39.36 -5.89 10.40
N MET A 203 38.42 -4.94 10.33
CA MET A 203 37.19 -5.09 9.56
C MET A 203 37.50 -5.14 8.06
N SER A 204 36.70 -5.89 7.31
CA SER A 204 36.70 -5.79 5.87
C SER A 204 36.21 -4.40 5.43
N LEU A 205 36.49 -4.02 4.19
CA LEU A 205 35.97 -2.78 3.61
C LEU A 205 34.43 -2.75 3.63
N GLU A 206 33.81 -3.91 3.39
CA GLU A 206 32.36 -4.09 3.36
C GLU A 206 31.73 -3.90 4.74
N ASP A 207 32.28 -4.54 5.77
CA ASP A 207 31.79 -4.40 7.15
C ASP A 207 31.99 -2.97 7.66
N ALA A 208 33.15 -2.36 7.34
CA ALA A 208 33.44 -0.98 7.74
C ALA A 208 32.49 0.01 7.06
N ALA A 209 32.17 -0.22 5.78
CA ALA A 209 31.16 0.55 5.07
C ALA A 209 29.78 0.36 5.71
N ALA A 210 29.36 -0.87 6.03
CA ALA A 210 28.06 -1.16 6.62
C ALA A 210 27.84 -0.45 7.99
N VAL A 211 28.90 -0.38 8.81
CA VAL A 211 28.87 0.35 10.09
C VAL A 211 28.79 1.86 9.88
N VAL A 212 29.58 2.42 8.95
CA VAL A 212 29.61 3.86 8.68
C VAL A 212 28.34 4.34 7.97
N ASP A 213 27.77 3.50 7.10
CA ASP A 213 26.51 3.75 6.40
C ASP A 213 25.27 3.40 7.25
N ARG A 214 25.48 2.91 8.48
CA ARG A 214 24.46 2.53 9.47
C ARG A 214 23.52 1.41 9.00
N THR A 215 23.92 0.61 8.02
CA THR A 215 23.19 -0.61 7.62
C THR A 215 23.44 -1.76 8.59
N THR A 216 24.38 -1.61 9.53
CA THR A 216 24.59 -2.52 10.66
C THR A 216 24.81 -1.71 11.94
N PRO A 217 24.17 -2.08 13.07
CA PRO A 217 24.33 -1.37 14.34
C PRO A 217 25.80 -1.31 14.77
N ALA A 218 26.31 -0.10 14.98
CA ALA A 218 27.64 0.10 15.52
C ALA A 218 27.69 -0.26 17.00
N THR A 219 28.60 -1.16 17.37
CA THR A 219 28.96 -1.50 18.75
C THR A 219 29.58 -0.31 19.47
N ASP A 220 29.50 -0.29 20.80
CA ASP A 220 30.14 0.74 21.63
C ASP A 220 31.65 0.87 21.36
N LYS A 221 32.31 -0.25 21.05
CA LYS A 221 33.73 -0.27 20.70
C LYS A 221 34.01 0.46 19.38
N GLN A 222 33.16 0.29 18.38
CA GLN A 222 33.25 1.02 17.10
C GLN A 222 33.02 2.51 17.30
N ARG A 223 31.98 2.88 18.06
CA ARG A 223 31.66 4.28 18.39
C ARG A 223 32.81 4.96 19.13
N ARG A 224 33.41 4.30 20.13
CA ARG A 224 34.58 4.81 20.87
C ARG A 224 35.83 4.94 19.99
N THR A 225 36.04 4.00 19.07
CA THR A 225 37.18 4.03 18.14
C THR A 225 37.11 5.25 17.22
N LEU A 226 35.93 5.55 16.69
CA LEU A 226 35.71 6.71 15.82
C LEU A 226 35.73 8.03 16.60
N ALA A 227 35.13 8.07 17.79
CA ALA A 227 35.20 9.23 18.66
C ALA A 227 36.66 9.59 19.04
N GLY A 228 37.54 8.59 19.15
CA GLY A 228 38.97 8.78 19.40
C GLY A 228 39.73 9.54 18.30
N ILE A 229 39.18 9.65 17.09
CA ILE A 229 39.70 10.46 16.00
C ILE A 229 38.84 11.70 15.71
N GLY A 230 37.95 12.06 16.64
CA GLY A 230 37.07 13.22 16.51
C GLY A 230 35.90 13.03 15.54
N ILE A 231 35.60 11.79 15.16
CA ILE A 231 34.51 11.47 14.23
C ILE A 231 33.33 10.90 15.02
N SER A 232 32.18 11.57 14.97
CA SER A 232 30.92 10.95 15.37
C SER A 232 30.28 10.26 14.18
N LEU A 233 29.82 9.02 14.38
CA LEU A 233 28.97 8.35 13.38
C LEU A 233 27.68 9.12 13.12
N ASP A 234 27.21 9.89 14.09
CA ASP A 234 25.98 10.68 13.99
C ASP A 234 26.16 11.89 13.06
N ASP A 235 27.40 12.41 12.95
CA ASP A 235 27.78 13.56 12.11
C ASP A 235 28.15 13.17 10.68
N ILE A 236 28.52 11.90 10.44
CA ILE A 236 28.70 11.39 9.08
C ILE A 236 27.31 11.22 8.47
N PRO A 237 26.99 11.91 7.36
CA PRO A 237 25.79 11.60 6.59
C PRO A 237 25.92 10.14 6.16
N ALA A 238 25.01 9.30 6.66
CA ALA A 238 24.90 7.94 6.16
C ALA A 238 24.83 8.00 4.63
N ARG A 239 25.41 7.01 3.94
CA ARG A 239 25.16 6.88 2.51
C ARG A 239 23.69 6.51 2.33
N THR A 240 22.82 7.50 2.39
CA THR A 240 21.56 7.44 1.68
C THR A 240 21.98 7.39 0.22
N SER A 241 22.16 6.17 -0.31
CA SER A 241 21.82 5.96 -1.70
C SER A 241 20.37 6.40 -1.78
N THR A 242 20.14 7.66 -2.15
CA THR A 242 18.80 8.18 -2.34
C THR A 242 18.26 7.36 -3.49
N LEU A 243 17.39 6.40 -3.15
CA LEU A 243 16.81 5.52 -4.14
C LEU A 243 16.15 6.40 -5.20
N PRO A 244 16.28 6.06 -6.49
CA PRO A 244 15.66 6.83 -7.54
C PRO A 244 14.17 7.01 -7.26
N LYS A 245 13.67 8.24 -7.41
CA LYS A 245 12.25 8.58 -7.24
C LYS A 245 11.34 7.60 -7.99
N ASP A 246 11.67 7.29 -9.24
CA ASP A 246 10.91 6.34 -10.07
C ASP A 246 10.84 4.93 -9.46
N LEU A 247 11.90 4.48 -8.79
CA LEU A 247 11.93 3.19 -8.10
C LEU A 247 11.07 3.23 -6.84
N LEU A 248 11.17 4.32 -6.06
CA LEU A 248 10.33 4.54 -4.90
C LEU A 248 8.85 4.67 -5.27
N ILE A 249 8.51 5.20 -6.44
CA ILE A 249 7.13 5.24 -6.93
C ILE A 249 6.69 3.86 -7.42
N GLU A 250 7.53 3.18 -8.21
CA GLU A 250 7.19 1.90 -8.81
C GLU A 250 6.98 0.82 -7.75
N VAL A 251 7.85 0.75 -6.73
CA VAL A 251 7.73 -0.28 -5.67
C VAL A 251 6.47 -0.15 -4.84
N GLU A 252 5.78 1.00 -4.85
CA GLU A 252 4.50 1.20 -4.16
C GLU A 252 3.29 0.67 -4.92
N GLN A 253 3.44 0.46 -6.24
CA GLN A 253 2.30 0.14 -7.07
C GLN A 253 1.61 -1.16 -6.61
N PRO A 254 0.27 -1.26 -6.75
CA PRO A 254 -0.49 -2.44 -6.33
C PRO A 254 0.03 -3.75 -6.90
N ARG A 255 0.60 -3.72 -8.11
CA ARG A 255 1.16 -4.88 -8.80
C ARG A 255 2.25 -5.59 -8.00
N TRP A 256 3.01 -4.88 -7.17
CA TRP A 256 4.11 -5.42 -6.36
C TRP A 256 3.67 -5.92 -4.99
N ARG A 257 2.36 -5.89 -4.70
CA ARG A 257 1.88 -6.22 -3.36
C ARG A 257 2.17 -7.67 -2.99
N ALA A 258 1.90 -8.61 -3.88
CA ALA A 258 2.09 -10.03 -3.58
C ALA A 258 3.57 -10.35 -3.31
N GLU A 259 4.46 -9.76 -4.10
CA GLU A 259 5.90 -9.87 -3.98
C GLU A 259 6.39 -9.22 -2.69
N ALA A 260 5.92 -8.01 -2.38
CA ALA A 260 6.27 -7.31 -1.14
C ALA A 260 5.77 -8.04 0.11
N ASP A 261 4.55 -8.57 0.10
CA ASP A 261 3.97 -9.36 1.20
C ASP A 261 4.79 -10.65 1.42
N GLN A 262 5.24 -11.31 0.35
CA GLN A 262 6.13 -12.47 0.44
C GLN A 262 7.52 -12.09 0.94
N TYR A 263 8.03 -10.93 0.51
CA TYR A 263 9.35 -10.42 0.91
C TYR A 263 9.35 -10.03 2.40
N ALA A 264 8.24 -9.49 2.91
CA ALA A 264 8.04 -9.15 4.33
C ALA A 264 8.22 -10.36 5.26
N ALA A 265 7.92 -11.57 4.79
CA ALA A 265 8.12 -12.79 5.58
C ALA A 265 9.60 -13.12 5.84
N ARG A 266 10.54 -12.45 5.14
CA ARG A 266 11.99 -12.71 5.21
C ARG A 266 12.80 -11.54 5.78
N MET A 267 12.19 -10.38 5.98
CA MET A 267 12.88 -9.12 6.28
C MET A 267 12.14 -8.35 7.38
N GLU A 268 12.88 -7.66 8.23
CA GLU A 268 12.31 -6.71 9.19
C GLU A 268 12.14 -5.31 8.56
N GLY A 269 11.14 -4.55 9.03
CA GLY A 269 10.87 -3.18 8.57
C GLY A 269 9.95 -3.11 7.35
N ASP A 270 9.99 -1.98 6.62
CA ASP A 270 9.16 -1.79 5.42
C ASP A 270 9.67 -2.69 4.28
N ALA A 271 8.90 -3.73 3.97
CA ALA A 271 9.22 -4.71 2.94
C ALA A 271 9.37 -4.08 1.55
N ARG A 272 8.60 -3.04 1.21
CA ARG A 272 8.70 -2.36 -0.09
C ARG A 272 9.97 -1.53 -0.18
N LEU A 273 10.34 -0.85 0.90
CA LEU A 273 11.62 -0.14 0.95
C LEU A 273 12.80 -1.11 0.82
N ASN A 274 12.77 -2.22 1.56
CA ASN A 274 13.82 -3.25 1.47
C ASN A 274 13.88 -3.89 0.07
N LEU A 275 12.72 -4.13 -0.56
CA LEU A 275 12.63 -4.64 -1.92
C LEU A 275 13.25 -3.65 -2.93
N ALA A 276 12.95 -2.36 -2.79
CA ALA A 276 13.55 -1.31 -3.61
C ALA A 276 15.08 -1.23 -3.44
N GLN A 277 15.58 -1.35 -2.20
CA GLN A 277 17.03 -1.38 -1.94
C GLN A 277 17.71 -2.57 -2.63
N SER A 278 17.13 -3.77 -2.51
CA SER A 278 17.64 -4.96 -3.21
C SER A 278 17.60 -4.81 -4.73
N ALA A 279 16.51 -4.30 -5.29
CA ALA A 279 16.39 -4.04 -6.72
C ALA A 279 17.41 -3.03 -7.22
N PHE A 280 17.64 -1.95 -6.45
CA PHE A 280 18.65 -0.95 -6.78
C PHE A 280 20.07 -1.54 -6.79
N ALA A 281 20.40 -2.39 -5.81
CA ALA A 281 21.68 -3.07 -5.74
C ALA A 281 21.92 -4.00 -6.95
N LEU A 282 20.89 -4.71 -7.41
CA LEU A 282 20.95 -5.56 -8.61
C LEU A 282 21.08 -4.74 -9.90
N ALA A 283 20.43 -3.57 -9.95
CA ALA A 283 20.36 -2.72 -11.13
C ALA A 283 21.59 -1.80 -11.33
N ALA A 284 22.58 -1.83 -10.44
CA ALA A 284 23.78 -0.98 -10.48
C ALA A 284 24.63 -1.08 -11.79
N ARG A 285 24.23 -1.93 -12.75
CA ARG A 285 24.86 -2.13 -14.06
C ARG A 285 23.92 -1.94 -15.26
N ARG A 286 22.64 -1.60 -15.06
CA ARG A 286 21.66 -1.48 -16.16
C ARG A 286 21.46 -0.02 -16.58
N THR A 287 21.53 0.21 -17.89
CA THR A 287 21.19 1.49 -18.54
C THR A 287 19.71 1.47 -18.92
N GLY A 288 18.90 2.21 -18.18
CA GLY A 288 17.48 2.40 -18.44
C GLY A 288 16.95 3.59 -17.65
N HIS A 289 15.97 4.31 -18.20
CA HIS A 289 15.33 5.46 -17.55
C HIS A 289 13.83 5.19 -17.41
N GLY A 290 13.21 5.71 -16.35
CA GLY A 290 11.77 5.59 -16.10
C GLY A 290 11.35 4.37 -15.26
N ARG A 291 10.10 4.38 -14.80
CA ARG A 291 9.51 3.36 -13.90
C ARG A 291 9.58 1.92 -14.43
N GLU A 292 9.27 1.72 -15.71
CA GLU A 292 9.22 0.39 -16.31
C GLU A 292 10.58 -0.32 -16.29
N SER A 293 11.68 0.45 -16.30
CA SER A 293 13.04 -0.10 -16.23
C SER A 293 13.32 -0.83 -14.90
N TRP A 294 12.59 -0.49 -13.83
CA TRP A 294 12.75 -1.10 -12.51
C TRP A 294 12.04 -2.43 -12.36
N ARG A 295 11.03 -2.71 -13.18
CA ARG A 295 10.18 -3.90 -13.00
C ARG A 295 10.98 -5.19 -13.05
N GLY A 296 11.92 -5.31 -13.99
CA GLY A 296 12.78 -6.49 -14.07
C GLY A 296 13.70 -6.64 -12.87
N ALA A 297 14.17 -5.54 -12.26
CA ALA A 297 15.04 -5.58 -11.08
C ALA A 297 14.24 -5.89 -9.80
N LEU A 298 13.02 -5.35 -9.68
CA LEU A 298 12.10 -5.64 -8.58
C LEU A 298 11.68 -7.12 -8.57
N MET A 299 11.36 -7.68 -9.74
CA MET A 299 11.04 -9.10 -9.86
C MET A 299 12.22 -9.97 -9.41
N GLN A 300 13.43 -9.69 -9.93
CA GLN A 300 14.63 -10.43 -9.56
C GLN A 300 14.95 -10.32 -8.05
N ALA A 301 14.73 -9.15 -7.45
CA ALA A 301 14.89 -8.94 -6.02
C ALA A 301 13.86 -9.73 -5.19
N ALA A 302 12.61 -9.80 -5.64
CA ALA A 302 11.55 -10.53 -4.96
C ALA A 302 11.79 -12.05 -4.97
N ASP A 303 12.27 -12.59 -6.10
CA ASP A 303 12.59 -14.01 -6.27
C ASP A 303 13.77 -14.47 -5.39
N GLY A 304 14.56 -13.53 -4.85
CA GLY A 304 15.70 -13.83 -3.99
C GLY A 304 16.96 -14.27 -4.76
N ASP A 305 17.01 -14.04 -6.08
CA ASP A 305 18.23 -14.23 -6.88
C ASP A 305 19.18 -13.04 -6.69
N THR A 306 19.49 -12.76 -5.42
CA THR A 306 20.65 -11.96 -5.05
C THR A 306 21.85 -12.84 -5.33
N GLY A 307 22.41 -12.77 -6.53
CA GLY A 307 23.51 -13.63 -7.01
C GLY A 307 24.72 -13.69 -6.07
N ARG A 308 24.61 -14.43 -4.97
CA ARG A 308 25.69 -14.92 -4.12
C ARG A 308 26.26 -16.14 -4.82
N LYS A 309 27.24 -15.90 -5.67
CA LYS A 309 28.33 -16.84 -5.93
C LYS A 309 29.60 -16.25 -5.36
#